data_AF-U2HPR5-F1
#
_entry.id   AF-U2HPR5-F1
#
_cell.length_a   1.000
_cell.length_b   1.000
_cell.length_c   1.000
_cell.angle_alpha   90.00
_cell.angle_beta   90.00
_cell.angle_gamma   90.00
#
_symmetry.space_group_name_H-M   'P 1'
#
loop_
_entity.id
_entity.type
_entity.pdbx_description
1 polymer ?
#
loop_
_entity_poly.entity_id
_entity_poly.type
_entity_poly.pdbx_seq_one_letter_code
_entity_poly.pdbx_strand_id
1 'polypeptide(L)'
;MDIQDLKITAGQMRSLIIAMINVDTQNNKSMTKNHGKQIKDDAKYEALRREGASKEKAARIANSPSASKKGGKSSPMEERTKKELLEEAKKIGITGRHDMDKTTLINAIRNH
;
A
#
# COMPACT_ATOMS: atom_id res chain seq x y z
N MET A 1 -34.16 -45.69 -14.00
CA MET A 1 -33.11 -45.00 -13.22
C MET A 1 -33.86 -44.09 -12.28
N ASP A 2 -34.18 -44.59 -11.08
CA ASP A 2 -35.12 -43.98 -10.15
C ASP A 2 -34.57 -42.68 -9.55
N ILE A 3 -35.39 -41.63 -9.59
CA ILE A 3 -35.09 -40.31 -9.02
C ILE A 3 -35.47 -40.30 -7.53
N GLN A 4 -35.20 -41.41 -6.82
CA GLN A 4 -35.51 -41.55 -5.40
C GLN A 4 -34.31 -42.15 -4.68
N ASP A 5 -33.35 -41.29 -4.31
CA ASP A 5 -32.72 -41.31 -2.99
C ASP A 5 -31.61 -40.26 -2.89
N LEU A 6 -31.99 -38.98 -3.04
CA LEU A 6 -31.15 -37.87 -2.62
C LEU A 6 -31.70 -37.29 -1.31
N LYS A 7 -31.85 -38.13 -0.28
CA LYS A 7 -32.16 -37.68 1.08
C LYS A 7 -30.88 -37.15 1.73
N ILE A 8 -30.43 -35.98 1.31
CA ILE A 8 -29.34 -35.26 1.98
C ILE A 8 -29.87 -34.80 3.34
N THR A 9 -29.32 -35.35 4.41
CA THR A 9 -29.68 -34.93 5.76
C THR A 9 -29.26 -33.48 6.01
N ALA A 10 -29.94 -32.75 6.90
CA ALA A 10 -29.60 -31.35 7.21
C ALA A 10 -28.12 -31.17 7.62
N GLY A 11 -27.51 -32.21 8.21
CA GLY A 11 -26.07 -32.24 8.52
C GLY A 11 -25.18 -32.29 7.26
N GLN A 12 -25.56 -33.09 6.27
CA GLN A 12 -24.85 -33.18 4.99
C GLN A 12 -25.02 -31.91 4.15
N MET A 13 -26.19 -31.27 4.15
CA MET A 13 -26.38 -29.96 3.50
C MET A 13 -25.56 -28.86 4.19
N ARG A 14 -25.51 -28.81 5.53
CA ARG A 14 -24.65 -27.86 6.25
C ARG A 14 -23.17 -28.08 5.94
N SER A 15 -22.74 -29.33 5.88
CA SER A 15 -21.35 -29.68 5.51
C SER A 15 -21.04 -29.30 4.05
N LEU A 16 -21.97 -29.50 3.13
CA LEU A 16 -21.84 -29.11 1.72
C LEU A 16 -21.79 -27.59 1.55
N ILE A 17 -22.64 -26.85 2.28
CA ILE A 17 -22.64 -25.38 2.28
C ILE A 17 -21.32 -24.84 2.86
N ILE A 18 -20.81 -25.42 3.97
CA ILE A 18 -19.51 -25.04 4.52
C ILE A 18 -18.38 -25.38 3.55
N ALA A 19 -18.43 -26.51 2.85
CA ALA A 19 -17.45 -26.90 1.85
C ALA A 19 -17.46 -25.93 0.65
N MET A 20 -18.63 -25.54 0.15
CA MET A 20 -18.77 -24.55 -0.93
C MET A 20 -18.24 -23.17 -0.52
N ILE A 21 -18.57 -22.69 0.69
CA ILE A 21 -18.03 -21.42 1.23
C ILE A 21 -16.50 -21.49 1.41
N ASN A 22 -15.96 -22.60 1.91
CA ASN A 22 -14.53 -22.78 2.08
C ASN A 22 -13.78 -22.90 0.75
N VAL A 23 -14.38 -23.49 -0.29
CA VAL A 23 -13.78 -23.56 -1.63
C VAL A 23 -13.58 -22.17 -2.21
N ASP A 24 -14.58 -21.27 -2.10
CA ASP A 24 -14.46 -19.89 -2.57
C ASP A 24 -13.41 -19.10 -1.78
N THR A 25 -13.31 -19.36 -0.47
CA THR A 25 -12.33 -18.70 0.40
C THR A 25 -10.90 -19.19 0.15
N GLN A 26 -10.69 -20.48 -0.09
CA GLN A 26 -9.37 -21.06 -0.37
C GLN A 26 -8.90 -20.76 -1.79
N ASN A 27 -9.80 -20.65 -2.77
CA ASN A 27 -9.45 -20.30 -4.14
C ASN A 27 -8.99 -18.84 -4.25
N ASN A 28 -9.59 -17.92 -3.47
CA ASN A 28 -9.11 -16.55 -3.35
C ASN A 28 -7.75 -16.45 -2.63
N LYS A 29 -7.52 -17.29 -1.60
CA LYS A 29 -6.27 -17.30 -0.82
C LYS A 29 -5.08 -17.95 -1.54
N SER A 30 -5.32 -18.67 -2.65
CA SER A 30 -4.30 -19.36 -3.44
C SER A 30 -3.78 -18.49 -4.59
N MET A 31 -4.66 -17.73 -5.26
CA MET A 31 -4.28 -16.81 -6.35
C MET A 31 -3.36 -15.66 -5.90
N THR A 32 -3.39 -15.30 -4.60
CA THR A 32 -2.57 -14.23 -4.02
C THR A 32 -1.16 -14.67 -3.61
N LYS A 33 -0.68 -15.86 -3.98
CA LYS A 33 0.62 -16.37 -3.46
C LYS A 33 1.74 -16.49 -4.49
N ASN A 34 1.52 -16.09 -5.75
CA ASN A 34 2.52 -16.32 -6.80
C ASN A 34 3.60 -15.22 -6.93
N HIS A 35 3.61 -14.26 -6.00
CA HIS A 35 4.59 -13.16 -5.95
C HIS A 35 5.58 -13.21 -4.78
N GLY A 36 5.59 -14.28 -3.98
CA GLY A 36 6.43 -14.38 -2.79
C GLY A 36 5.97 -13.43 -1.67
N LYS A 37 6.51 -13.61 -0.47
CA LYS A 37 6.16 -12.90 0.80
C LYS A 37 6.42 -11.39 0.80
N GLN A 38 6.69 -10.79 -0.36
CA GLN A 38 7.21 -9.43 -0.49
C GLN A 38 6.15 -8.39 -0.86
N ILE A 39 4.97 -8.83 -1.31
CA ILE A 39 3.84 -7.94 -1.64
C ILE A 39 2.95 -7.78 -0.40
N LYS A 40 2.69 -6.52 -0.01
CA LYS A 40 1.89 -6.18 1.17
C LYS A 40 0.39 -6.13 0.90
N ASP A 41 0.00 -5.83 -0.33
CA ASP A 41 -1.39 -5.74 -0.78
C ASP A 41 -1.58 -6.49 -2.10
N ASP A 42 -1.86 -7.78 -1.98
CA ASP A 42 -1.97 -8.71 -3.11
C ASP A 42 -3.16 -8.37 -4.02
N ALA A 43 -4.29 -7.97 -3.42
CA ALA A 43 -5.49 -7.60 -4.16
C ALA A 43 -5.22 -6.40 -5.08
N LYS A 44 -4.51 -5.40 -4.56
CA LYS A 44 -4.11 -4.23 -5.33
C LYS A 44 -3.05 -4.57 -6.38
N TYR A 45 -2.11 -5.45 -6.07
CA TYR A 45 -1.13 -5.92 -7.07
C TYR A 45 -1.82 -6.58 -8.25
N GLU A 46 -2.73 -7.53 -8.01
CA GLU A 46 -3.43 -8.26 -9.07
C GLU A 46 -4.36 -7.35 -9.88
N ALA A 47 -5.02 -6.38 -9.24
CA ALA A 47 -5.78 -5.35 -9.95
C ALA A 47 -4.89 -4.56 -10.92
N LEU A 48 -3.73 -4.10 -10.46
CA LEU A 48 -2.77 -3.37 -11.30
C LEU A 48 -2.20 -4.25 -12.43
N ARG A 49 -1.98 -5.55 -12.19
CA ARG A 49 -1.56 -6.50 -13.22
C ARG A 49 -2.62 -6.68 -14.29
N ARG A 50 -3.91 -6.77 -13.90
CA ARG A 50 -5.05 -6.88 -14.82
C ARG A 50 -5.23 -5.61 -15.65
N GLU A 51 -4.92 -4.45 -15.08
CA GLU A 51 -4.90 -3.15 -15.78
C GLU A 51 -3.67 -2.96 -16.70
N GLY A 52 -2.77 -3.95 -16.78
CA GLY A 52 -1.61 -3.91 -17.67
C GLY A 52 -0.35 -3.29 -17.05
N ALA A 53 -0.33 -3.01 -15.75
CA ALA A 53 0.89 -2.54 -15.09
C ALA A 53 1.98 -3.63 -15.10
N SER A 54 3.23 -3.21 -15.25
CA SER A 54 4.38 -4.10 -15.10
C SER A 54 4.47 -4.66 -13.67
N LYS A 55 5.07 -5.84 -13.52
CA LYS A 55 5.27 -6.51 -12.22
C LYS A 55 5.89 -5.58 -11.18
N GLU A 56 6.93 -4.85 -11.58
CA GLU A 56 7.65 -3.95 -10.68
C GLU A 56 6.80 -2.74 -10.27
N LYS A 57 6.07 -2.13 -11.22
CA LYS A 57 5.18 -0.99 -10.94
C LYS A 57 4.05 -1.38 -10.01
N ALA A 58 3.42 -2.53 -10.26
CA ALA A 58 2.37 -3.08 -9.41
C ALA A 58 2.89 -3.36 -7.99
N ALA A 59 4.05 -4.00 -7.87
CA ALA A 59 4.68 -4.29 -6.58
C ALA A 59 4.98 -3.02 -5.77
N ARG A 60 5.52 -1.97 -6.41
CA ARG A 60 5.84 -0.69 -5.74
C ARG A 60 4.61 -0.01 -5.17
N ILE A 61 3.50 -0.01 -5.91
CA ILE A 61 2.23 0.61 -5.52
C ILE A 61 1.51 -0.22 -4.44
N ALA A 62 1.53 -1.54 -4.56
CA ALA A 62 0.99 -2.47 -3.57
C ALA A 62 1.75 -2.39 -2.23
N ASN A 63 3.06 -2.19 -2.28
CA ASN A 63 3.90 -2.06 -1.08
C ASN A 63 3.87 -0.68 -0.41
N SER A 64 3.31 0.33 -1.09
CA SER A 64 3.27 1.72 -0.65
C SER A 64 1.84 2.28 -0.55
N PRO A 65 0.95 1.69 0.28
CA PRO A 65 -0.46 2.11 0.37
C PRO A 65 -0.62 3.57 0.84
N SER A 66 0.37 4.12 1.54
CA SER A 66 0.33 5.48 2.10
C SER A 66 1.08 6.53 1.29
N ALA A 67 1.59 6.24 0.09
CA ALA A 67 2.40 7.20 -0.68
C ALA A 67 1.66 8.54 -0.90
N SER A 68 0.38 8.49 -1.28
CA SER A 68 -0.46 9.68 -1.44
C SER A 68 -0.71 10.45 -0.13
N LYS A 69 -0.80 9.75 1.02
CA LYS A 69 -1.00 10.36 2.35
C LYS A 69 0.30 10.91 2.96
N LYS A 70 1.45 10.34 2.63
CA LYS A 70 2.77 10.80 3.09
C LYS A 70 3.31 11.97 2.26
N GLY A 71 3.04 11.99 0.95
CA GLY A 71 3.52 13.06 0.06
C GLY A 71 2.82 14.41 0.24
N GLY A 72 1.55 14.41 0.67
CA GLY A 72 0.75 15.63 0.81
C GLY A 72 0.81 16.33 2.18
N LYS A 73 1.55 15.77 3.15
CA LYS A 73 1.60 16.26 4.54
C LYS A 73 2.94 16.87 4.93
N SER A 74 3.71 17.40 3.99
CA SER A 74 4.64 18.44 4.42
C SER A 74 3.77 19.63 4.78
N SER A 75 3.69 20.01 6.07
CA SER A 75 3.27 21.37 6.42
C SER A 75 4.00 22.32 5.46
N PRO A 76 3.33 23.30 4.84
CA PRO A 76 4.00 24.25 3.96
C PRO A 76 5.19 24.79 4.73
N MET A 77 6.41 24.54 4.26
CA MET A 77 7.60 25.08 4.93
C MET A 77 7.58 26.62 4.92
N GLU A 78 6.74 27.21 4.06
CA GLU A 78 6.34 28.62 4.07
C GLU A 78 5.72 29.06 5.40
N GLU A 79 5.04 28.18 6.15
CA GLU A 79 4.46 28.46 7.47
C GLU A 79 5.48 28.38 8.61
N ARG A 80 6.57 27.63 8.44
CA ARG A 80 7.63 27.51 9.45
C ARG A 80 8.36 28.83 9.64
N THR A 81 8.80 29.13 10.84
CA THR A 81 9.60 30.33 11.11
C THR A 81 11.02 30.18 10.56
N LYS A 82 11.70 31.30 10.24
CA LYS A 82 13.11 31.28 9.79
C LYS A 82 14.02 30.56 10.80
N LYS A 83 13.72 30.68 12.10
CA LYS A 83 14.44 30.00 13.19
C LYS A 83 14.32 28.48 13.11
N GLU A 84 13.11 27.96 12.90
CA GLU A 84 12.90 26.51 12.76
C GLU A 84 13.59 25.95 11.53
N LEU A 85 13.55 26.68 10.41
CA LEU A 85 14.25 26.28 9.20
C LEU A 85 15.78 26.28 9.42
N LEU A 86 16.33 27.23 10.18
CA LEU A 86 17.76 27.28 10.50
C LEU A 86 18.20 26.07 11.33
N GLU A 87 17.41 25.68 12.33
CA GLU A 87 17.69 24.48 13.13
C GLU A 87 17.61 23.20 12.30
N GLU A 88 16.63 23.12 11.39
CA GLU A 88 16.51 21.98 10.48
C GLU A 88 17.70 21.91 9.50
N ALA A 89 18.06 23.04 8.89
CA ALA A 89 19.23 23.17 8.03
C ALA A 89 20.53 22.79 8.77
N LYS A 90 20.64 23.13 10.06
CA LYS A 90 21.76 22.76 10.91
C LYS A 90 21.84 21.24 11.15
N LYS A 91 20.71 20.59 11.43
CA LYS A 91 20.66 19.11 11.61
C LYS A 91 21.09 18.37 10.36
N ILE A 92 20.71 18.90 9.19
CA ILE A 92 20.99 18.31 7.89
C ILE A 92 22.43 18.62 7.43
N GLY A 93 23.06 19.66 7.97
CA GLY A 93 24.45 20.03 7.68
C GLY A 93 24.62 21.08 6.58
N ILE A 94 23.58 21.86 6.29
CA ILE A 94 23.63 22.93 5.28
C ILE A 94 24.51 24.09 5.80
N THR A 95 25.61 24.34 5.09
CA THR A 95 26.54 25.45 5.33
C THR A 95 26.01 26.76 4.74
N GLY A 96 26.44 27.91 5.28
CA GLY A 96 25.95 29.23 4.81
C GLY A 96 24.47 29.51 5.15
N ARG A 97 23.83 28.67 5.97
CA ARG A 97 22.41 28.79 6.35
C ARG A 97 22.02 30.15 6.95
N HIS A 98 22.95 30.85 7.61
CA HIS A 98 22.68 32.15 8.23
C HIS A 98 22.62 33.30 7.21
N ASP A 99 23.27 33.14 6.06
CA ASP A 99 23.28 34.13 4.96
C ASP A 99 22.08 33.94 4.02
N MET A 100 21.35 32.83 4.17
CA MET A 100 20.21 32.48 3.34
C MET A 100 18.91 33.14 3.82
N ASP A 101 18.11 33.57 2.85
CA ASP A 101 16.73 33.95 3.08
C ASP A 101 15.84 32.73 3.30
N LYS A 102 14.66 32.97 3.87
CA LYS A 102 13.71 31.93 4.24
C LYS A 102 13.40 30.99 3.06
N THR A 103 13.18 31.55 1.87
CA THR A 103 12.90 30.80 0.63
C THR A 103 14.09 29.95 0.20
N THR A 104 15.29 30.53 0.20
CA THR A 104 16.54 29.82 -0.11
C THR A 104 16.78 28.67 0.87
N LEU A 105 16.48 28.87 2.16
CA LEU A 105 16.60 27.85 3.19
C LEU A 105 15.62 26.69 2.95
N ILE A 106 14.37 26.98 2.61
CA ILE A 106 13.36 25.97 2.26
C ILE A 106 13.83 25.14 1.08
N ASN A 107 14.34 25.78 0.02
CA ASN A 107 14.83 25.10 -1.16
C ASN A 107 16.05 24.23 -0.86
N ALA A 108 17.00 24.73 -0.06
CA ALA A 108 18.18 23.98 0.35
C ALA A 108 17.79 22.74 1.18
N ILE A 109 16.83 22.87 2.12
CA ILE A 109 16.33 21.75 2.92
C ILE A 109 15.57 20.73 2.06
N ARG A 110 14.83 21.16 1.04
CA ARG A 110 14.03 20.26 0.18
C ARG A 110 14.87 19.49 -0.83
N ASN A 111 16.01 20.05 -1.26
CA ASN A 111 16.89 19.48 -2.27
C ASN A 111 18.12 18.75 -1.69
N HIS A 112 18.19 18.63 -0.36
CA HIS A 112 19.22 17.86 0.34
C HIS A 112 18.70 16.45 0.69
#